data_AF-A0A843KTN3-F1
#
_entry.id   AF-A0A843KTN3-F1
#
_cell.length_a   1.000
_cell.length_b   1.000
_cell.length_c   1.000
_cell.angle_alpha   90.00
_cell.angle_beta   90.00
_cell.angle_gamma   90.00
#
_symmetry.space_group_name_H-M   'P 1'
#
loop_
_entity.id
_entity.type
_entity.pdbx_description
1 polymer ?
#
loop_
_entity_poly.entity_id
_entity_poly.type
_entity_poly.pdbx_seq_one_letter_code
_entity_poly.pdbx_strand_id
1 'polypeptide(L)'
;MPTVTFLPSFRKVEIAKGSTILEAAQKAGFHINVVCGGQGKCGKCKVIVKSGRTEFEHEQYESILSAAEVEDGVCLACQAKVIDDLRVVIPDATLVQEQQILVDSGEIPTTLNPAVWKYFLTLVPPSLDDQSPDLTRLLWEIEKSGGPKERSIYAPLEVIRRIPRVLRESGWKITATVALVPGGYRLIHIEKGDTASHIYGAAVDLGTTTIVVYIRNLADGHIMGIGSSYNHQISCGEDILSRVTFARSGGLQKLQSLAVDSINAALTEASNSAGIDREDIYEVVVAGNTIMTHILMGIDPAYMIEEPYVPVVRRYLTTAAQRIGLGVGENSGLFIFPAVSDFIGGDIIADILASGMAESEEISLLIDIGTNFEVVLGNRDWMFTCAGAAGPALEGGEVLFGMRANPGAIERITIDPVTLVPSFSTIHNQKPKGICG
;
A
#
# COMPACT_ATOMS: atom_id res chain seq x y z
N MET A 1 11.33 20.83 -23.46
CA MET A 1 10.33 20.41 -22.46
C MET A 1 10.13 21.59 -21.53
N PRO A 2 8.89 22.05 -21.29
CA PRO A 2 8.63 23.07 -20.28
C PRO A 2 9.00 22.59 -18.87
N THR A 3 9.42 23.52 -18.03
CA THR A 3 9.69 23.33 -16.60
C THR A 3 8.55 23.90 -15.77
N VAL A 4 7.93 23.08 -14.94
CA VAL A 4 6.92 23.51 -13.97
C VAL A 4 7.58 23.63 -12.59
N THR A 5 7.48 24.82 -11.99
CA THR A 5 7.97 25.10 -10.63
C THR A 5 6.79 25.23 -9.67
N PHE A 6 6.73 24.37 -8.66
CA PHE A 6 5.69 24.38 -7.64
C PHE A 6 6.10 25.22 -6.43
N LEU A 7 5.21 26.12 -6.00
CA LEU A 7 5.39 27.01 -4.86
C LEU A 7 4.49 26.56 -3.69
N PRO A 8 4.92 26.76 -2.43
CA PRO A 8 6.13 27.47 -1.98
C PRO A 8 7.39 26.58 -1.89
N SER A 9 7.29 25.28 -2.20
CA SER A 9 8.38 24.31 -2.06
C SER A 9 9.55 24.48 -3.04
N PHE A 10 9.34 25.23 -4.12
CA PHE A 10 10.26 25.41 -5.25
C PHE A 10 10.70 24.11 -5.94
N ARG A 11 9.94 23.01 -5.78
CA ARG A 11 10.20 21.77 -6.53
C ARG A 11 9.98 22.02 -8.03
N LYS A 12 10.92 21.56 -8.85
CA LYS A 12 10.90 21.72 -10.30
C LYS A 12 10.78 20.38 -10.99
N VAL A 13 10.02 20.35 -12.07
CA VAL A 13 9.89 19.17 -12.91
C VAL A 13 9.86 19.56 -14.37
N GLU A 14 10.58 18.82 -15.20
CA GLU A 14 10.44 18.93 -16.65
C GLU A 14 9.35 17.98 -17.14
N ILE A 15 8.45 18.46 -17.97
CA ILE A 15 7.35 17.66 -18.51
C ILE A 15 7.17 17.87 -20.02
N ALA A 16 6.49 16.95 -20.69
CA ALA A 16 6.15 17.10 -22.10
C ALA A 16 5.17 18.26 -22.28
N LYS A 17 5.32 19.02 -23.37
CA LYS A 17 4.36 20.07 -23.72
C LYS A 17 2.99 19.42 -24.00
N GLY A 18 1.92 19.98 -23.44
CA GLY A 18 0.56 19.44 -23.54
C GLY A 18 0.16 18.51 -22.40
N SER A 19 1.10 18.10 -21.54
CA SER A 19 0.77 17.43 -20.26
C SER A 19 -0.01 18.35 -19.33
N THR A 20 -0.78 17.76 -18.42
CA THR A 20 -1.56 18.55 -17.45
C THR A 20 -0.70 19.03 -16.28
N ILE A 21 -1.15 20.09 -15.59
CA ILE A 21 -0.50 20.52 -14.34
C ILE A 21 -0.57 19.41 -13.28
N LEU A 22 -1.62 18.59 -13.27
CA LEU A 22 -1.76 17.44 -12.39
C LEU A 22 -0.64 16.41 -12.62
N GLU A 23 -0.37 16.04 -13.87
CA GLU A 23 0.74 15.14 -14.21
C GLU A 23 2.09 15.70 -13.77
N ALA A 24 2.29 17.02 -13.94
CA ALA A 24 3.48 17.70 -13.45
C ALA A 24 3.57 17.65 -11.92
N ALA A 25 2.47 17.90 -11.22
CA ALA A 25 2.41 17.89 -9.76
C ALA A 25 2.73 16.49 -9.20
N GLN A 26 2.13 15.45 -9.78
CA GLN A 26 2.40 14.06 -9.43
C GLN A 26 3.87 13.71 -9.65
N LYS A 27 4.45 14.11 -10.79
CA LYS A 27 5.87 13.89 -11.08
C LYS A 27 6.82 14.67 -10.15
N ALA A 28 6.37 15.80 -9.60
CA ALA A 28 7.08 16.57 -8.57
C ALA A 28 6.83 16.06 -7.14
N GLY A 29 6.07 14.97 -6.97
CA GLY A 29 5.74 14.37 -5.68
C GLY A 29 4.69 15.16 -4.88
N PHE A 30 3.80 15.89 -5.55
CA PHE A 30 2.60 16.47 -4.94
C PHE A 30 1.39 15.63 -5.30
N HIS A 31 0.61 15.27 -4.28
CA HIS A 31 -0.68 14.61 -4.45
C HIS A 31 -1.78 15.66 -4.34
N ILE A 32 -2.31 16.06 -5.48
CA ILE A 32 -3.46 16.97 -5.58
C ILE A 32 -4.74 16.15 -5.41
N ASN A 33 -5.72 16.71 -4.70
CA ASN A 33 -7.02 16.12 -4.49
C ASN A 33 -7.84 16.13 -5.79
N VAL A 34 -7.95 14.97 -6.42
CA VAL A 34 -8.75 14.75 -7.64
C VAL A 34 -9.69 13.59 -7.34
N VAL A 35 -10.94 13.90 -7.01
CA VAL A 35 -11.98 12.93 -6.60
C VAL A 35 -12.97 12.61 -7.73
N CYS A 36 -12.79 13.22 -8.91
CA CYS A 36 -13.76 13.14 -10.02
C CYS A 36 -13.20 12.49 -11.29
N GLY A 37 -12.16 11.66 -11.19
CA GLY A 37 -11.50 11.02 -12.32
C GLY A 37 -10.67 11.97 -13.17
N GLY A 38 -10.27 13.12 -12.64
CA GLY A 38 -9.75 14.22 -13.46
C GLY A 38 -10.74 14.81 -14.47
N GLN A 39 -12.04 14.49 -14.42
CA GLN A 39 -13.05 14.91 -15.42
C GLN A 39 -13.43 16.40 -15.37
N GLY A 40 -12.84 17.19 -14.46
CA GLY A 40 -13.09 18.62 -14.34
C GLY A 40 -14.44 18.98 -13.69
N LYS A 41 -15.06 18.07 -12.92
CA LYS A 41 -16.41 18.26 -12.37
C LYS A 41 -16.47 18.69 -10.90
N CYS A 42 -15.48 18.33 -10.07
CA CYS A 42 -15.56 18.57 -8.62
C CYS A 42 -14.91 19.88 -8.12
N GLY A 43 -14.03 20.49 -8.91
CA GLY A 43 -13.30 21.69 -8.51
C GLY A 43 -12.29 21.53 -7.36
N LYS A 44 -11.97 20.32 -6.93
CA LYS A 44 -11.07 20.07 -5.78
C LYS A 44 -9.58 20.17 -6.13
N CYS A 45 -9.24 20.18 -7.41
CA CYS A 45 -7.87 20.27 -7.93
C CYS A 45 -7.44 21.70 -8.31
N LYS A 46 -8.04 22.72 -7.67
CA LYS A 46 -7.74 24.14 -7.96
C LYS A 46 -6.29 24.48 -7.62
N VAL A 47 -5.59 25.05 -8.60
CA VAL A 47 -4.21 25.53 -8.49
C VAL A 47 -4.11 26.93 -9.08
N ILE A 48 -3.08 27.69 -8.68
CA ILE A 48 -2.93 29.09 -9.09
C ILE A 48 -1.70 29.22 -9.97
N VAL A 49 -1.89 29.63 -11.23
CA VAL A 49 -0.79 29.91 -12.15
C VAL A 49 -0.31 31.33 -11.93
N LYS A 50 0.90 31.49 -11.39
CA LYS A 50 1.51 32.81 -11.12
C LYS A 50 2.27 33.39 -12.31
N SER A 51 2.78 32.53 -13.18
CA SER A 51 3.45 32.95 -14.41
C SER A 51 3.52 31.80 -15.41
N GLY A 52 3.60 32.16 -16.70
CA GLY A 52 3.62 31.23 -17.82
C GLY A 52 2.25 31.15 -18.50
N ARG A 53 2.14 30.27 -19.51
CA ARG A 53 0.97 30.05 -20.34
C ARG A 53 0.49 28.62 -20.20
N THR A 54 -0.78 28.51 -19.88
CA THR A 54 -1.53 27.25 -19.91
C THR A 54 -2.55 27.30 -21.02
N GLU A 55 -2.92 26.14 -21.54
CA GLU A 55 -4.13 25.97 -22.34
C GLU A 55 -5.23 25.48 -21.39
N PHE A 56 -6.17 26.36 -21.08
CA PHE A 56 -7.30 26.11 -20.18
C PHE A 56 -8.47 27.05 -20.54
N GLU A 57 -9.63 26.49 -20.86
CA GLU A 57 -10.83 27.27 -21.22
C GLU A 57 -11.67 27.55 -19.98
N HIS A 58 -11.47 28.72 -19.36
CA HIS A 58 -12.18 29.10 -18.12
C HIS A 58 -13.71 29.14 -18.28
N GLU A 59 -14.21 29.49 -19.47
CA GLU A 59 -15.64 29.56 -19.81
C GLU A 59 -16.36 28.21 -19.61
N GLN A 60 -15.65 27.08 -19.76
CA GLN A 60 -16.23 25.75 -19.56
C GLN A 60 -16.50 25.42 -18.08
N TYR A 61 -15.93 26.19 -17.16
CA TYR A 61 -15.92 25.89 -15.73
C TYR A 61 -16.51 27.01 -14.86
N GLU A 62 -17.35 27.89 -15.43
CA GLU A 62 -18.02 28.98 -14.70
C GLU A 62 -18.89 28.51 -13.53
N SER A 63 -19.38 27.27 -13.57
CA SER A 63 -20.13 26.65 -12.47
C SER A 63 -19.25 26.25 -11.28
N ILE A 64 -17.92 26.23 -11.44
CA ILE A 64 -16.93 25.75 -10.47
C ILE A 64 -15.96 26.86 -10.06
N LEU A 65 -15.60 27.74 -10.99
CA LEU A 65 -14.67 28.86 -10.80
C LEU A 65 -15.43 30.18 -10.78
N SER A 66 -15.26 30.95 -9.70
CA SER A 66 -15.77 32.31 -9.62
C SER A 66 -14.93 33.28 -10.46
N ALA A 67 -15.53 34.41 -10.86
CA ALA A 67 -14.83 35.44 -11.64
C ALA A 67 -13.55 35.95 -10.95
N ALA A 68 -13.58 36.07 -9.62
CA ALA A 68 -12.41 36.46 -8.83
C ALA A 68 -11.29 35.40 -8.87
N GLU A 69 -11.65 34.11 -8.81
CA GLU A 69 -10.68 33.02 -8.94
C GLU A 69 -10.04 33.01 -10.34
N VAL A 70 -10.80 33.27 -11.40
CA VAL A 70 -10.28 33.37 -12.76
C VAL A 70 -9.28 34.53 -12.88
N GLU A 71 -9.59 35.69 -12.30
CA GLU A 71 -8.71 36.87 -12.28
C GLU A 71 -7.40 36.61 -11.50
N ASP A 72 -7.46 35.83 -10.43
CA ASP A 72 -6.30 35.41 -9.63
C ASP A 72 -5.45 34.32 -10.30
N GLY A 73 -5.83 33.84 -11.49
CA GLY A 73 -5.13 32.81 -12.25
C GLY A 73 -5.40 31.39 -11.77
N VAL A 74 -6.55 31.16 -11.13
CA VAL A 74 -6.97 29.83 -10.67
C VAL A 74 -7.44 28.98 -11.85
N CYS A 75 -6.91 27.76 -11.96
CA CYS A 75 -7.37 26.77 -12.93
C CYS A 75 -7.47 25.38 -12.28
N LEU A 76 -8.06 24.43 -13.01
CA LEU A 76 -8.14 23.04 -12.57
C LEU A 76 -6.88 22.28 -13.03
N ALA A 77 -6.09 21.76 -12.08
CA ALA A 77 -4.84 21.09 -12.40
C ALA A 77 -5.02 19.89 -13.34
N CYS A 78 -6.15 19.19 -13.27
CA CYS A 78 -6.45 18.04 -14.12
C CYS A 78 -6.80 18.38 -15.57
N GLN A 79 -7.10 19.65 -15.87
CA GLN A 79 -7.56 20.09 -17.20
C GLN A 79 -6.62 21.10 -17.85
N ALA A 80 -5.91 21.91 -17.04
CA ALA A 80 -4.96 22.89 -17.55
C ALA A 80 -3.70 22.22 -18.12
N LYS A 81 -3.43 22.43 -19.42
CA LYS A 81 -2.25 21.89 -20.11
C LYS A 81 -1.07 22.86 -20.10
N VAL A 82 0.12 22.32 -19.94
CA VAL A 82 1.40 23.05 -19.87
C VAL A 82 1.92 23.38 -21.27
N ILE A 83 2.02 24.67 -21.60
CA ILE A 83 2.49 25.13 -22.93
C ILE A 83 3.93 25.65 -22.88
N ASP A 84 4.31 26.35 -21.81
CA ASP A 84 5.66 26.87 -21.54
C ASP A 84 6.03 26.69 -20.05
N ASP A 85 7.12 27.32 -19.60
CA ASP A 85 7.57 27.24 -18.21
C ASP A 85 6.55 27.89 -17.26
N LEU A 86 6.09 27.13 -16.28
CA LEU A 86 5.05 27.57 -15.34
C LEU A 86 5.59 27.76 -13.93
N ARG A 87 5.04 28.75 -13.22
CA ARG A 87 5.09 28.81 -11.76
C ARG A 87 3.70 28.61 -11.21
N VAL A 88 3.50 27.52 -10.49
CA VAL A 88 2.19 27.11 -9.98
C VAL A 88 2.23 27.10 -8.46
N VAL A 89 1.30 27.77 -7.81
CA VAL A 89 1.05 27.60 -6.37
C VAL A 89 0.02 26.50 -6.19
N ILE A 90 0.35 25.50 -5.38
CA ILE A 90 -0.63 24.50 -4.93
C ILE A 90 -1.12 24.93 -3.56
N PRO A 91 -2.39 25.32 -3.40
CA PRO A 91 -2.95 25.60 -2.09
C PRO A 91 -2.89 24.35 -1.20
N ASP A 92 -2.57 24.51 0.09
CA ASP A 92 -2.47 23.37 1.02
C ASP A 92 -3.80 22.59 1.11
N ALA A 93 -4.93 23.26 0.95
CA ALA A 93 -6.26 22.63 0.93
C ALA A 93 -6.49 21.74 -0.30
N THR A 94 -5.72 21.94 -1.36
CA THR A 94 -5.73 21.14 -2.59
C THR A 94 -4.82 19.92 -2.47
N LEU A 95 -3.84 19.94 -1.56
CA LEU A 95 -3.00 18.78 -1.28
C LEU A 95 -3.78 17.76 -0.45
N VAL A 96 -3.60 16.49 -0.77
CA VAL A 96 -4.12 15.44 0.10
C VAL A 96 -3.22 15.36 1.34
N GLN A 97 -3.79 15.65 2.51
CA GLN A 97 -3.07 15.55 3.79
C GLN A 97 -3.13 14.11 4.35
N GLU A 98 -2.25 13.81 5.31
CA GLU A 98 -2.14 12.50 5.98
C GLU A 98 -3.50 12.08 6.57
N GLN A 99 -3.94 10.87 6.22
CA GLN A 99 -5.14 10.26 6.80
C GLN A 99 -4.84 9.77 8.22
N GLN A 100 -5.84 9.84 9.11
CA GLN A 100 -5.75 9.10 10.36
C GLN A 100 -5.80 7.61 10.06
N ILE A 101 -4.66 6.94 10.16
CA ILE A 101 -4.57 5.49 10.08
C ILE A 101 -5.18 4.92 11.36
N LEU A 102 -5.97 3.85 11.27
CA LEU A 102 -6.41 3.11 12.44
C LEU A 102 -5.17 2.51 13.15
N VAL A 103 -4.78 3.11 14.27
CA VAL A 103 -3.67 2.63 15.12
C VAL A 103 -4.17 1.60 16.13
N ASP A 104 -5.46 1.61 16.45
CA ASP A 104 -6.08 0.76 17.46
C ASP A 104 -6.88 -0.36 16.79
N SER A 105 -6.44 -1.61 16.98
CA SER A 105 -7.13 -2.80 16.49
C SER A 105 -7.48 -3.69 17.68
N GLY A 106 -8.70 -4.23 17.71
CA GLY A 106 -9.04 -5.28 18.68
C GLY A 106 -8.06 -6.45 18.57
N GLU A 107 -7.50 -6.89 19.70
CA GLU A 107 -6.62 -8.06 19.71
C GLU A 107 -7.46 -9.32 19.48
N ILE A 108 -7.17 -10.03 18.40
CA ILE A 108 -7.66 -11.40 18.20
C ILE A 108 -6.64 -12.32 18.85
N PRO A 109 -7.01 -13.10 19.89
CA PRO A 109 -6.10 -14.03 20.52
C PRO A 109 -5.61 -15.07 19.51
N THR A 110 -4.39 -14.87 19.00
CA THR A 110 -3.79 -15.75 17.99
C THR A 110 -2.45 -16.24 18.50
N THR A 111 -2.22 -17.54 18.46
CA THR A 111 -0.90 -18.10 18.78
C THR A 111 0.09 -17.69 17.70
N LEU A 112 1.11 -16.93 18.08
CA LEU A 112 2.16 -16.49 17.17
C LEU A 112 2.95 -17.70 16.64
N ASN A 113 2.88 -17.92 15.33
CA ASN A 113 3.59 -19.00 14.63
C ASN A 113 4.04 -18.50 13.25
N PRO A 114 5.10 -17.66 13.19
CA PRO A 114 5.58 -17.09 11.94
C PRO A 114 6.18 -18.17 11.04
N ALA A 115 6.24 -17.90 9.73
CA ALA A 115 6.89 -18.80 8.78
C ALA A 115 8.43 -18.62 8.75
N VAL A 116 8.98 -17.68 9.51
CA VAL A 116 10.40 -17.33 9.52
C VAL A 116 10.97 -17.47 10.93
N TRP A 117 12.15 -18.08 11.04
CA TRP A 117 12.88 -18.27 12.29
C TRP A 117 14.34 -17.81 12.13
N LYS A 118 14.89 -17.21 13.19
CA LYS A 118 16.33 -16.92 13.32
C LYS A 118 16.96 -17.81 14.38
N TYR A 119 18.12 -18.38 14.06
CA TYR A 119 18.92 -19.19 14.97
C TYR A 119 20.28 -18.54 15.16
N PHE A 120 20.59 -18.09 16.37
CA PHE A 120 21.96 -17.70 16.72
C PHE A 120 22.78 -18.95 17.05
N LEU A 121 23.89 -19.13 16.34
CA LEU A 121 24.66 -20.37 16.30
C LEU A 121 26.14 -20.09 16.59
N THR A 122 26.76 -21.01 17.31
CA THR A 122 28.22 -21.07 17.46
C THR A 122 28.71 -22.35 16.82
N LEU A 123 29.35 -22.23 15.66
CA LEU A 123 29.85 -23.36 14.89
C LEU A 123 31.28 -23.72 15.28
N VAL A 124 31.64 -24.99 15.12
CA VAL A 124 33.02 -25.47 15.31
C VAL A 124 33.77 -25.32 13.97
N PRO A 125 34.94 -24.63 13.94
CA PRO A 125 35.76 -24.50 12.73
C PRO A 125 36.24 -25.87 12.24
N PRO A 126 36.48 -26.04 10.93
CA PRO A 126 37.02 -27.28 10.37
C PRO A 126 38.42 -27.55 10.90
N SER A 127 38.73 -28.83 11.05
CA SER A 127 40.03 -29.35 11.47
C SER A 127 40.45 -30.52 10.57
N LEU A 128 41.63 -31.10 10.82
CA LEU A 128 42.03 -32.32 10.11
C LEU A 128 41.12 -33.51 10.48
N ASP A 129 40.60 -33.53 11.71
CA ASP A 129 39.71 -34.56 12.24
C ASP A 129 38.27 -34.39 11.76
N ASP A 130 37.86 -33.17 11.42
CA ASP A 130 36.54 -32.86 10.89
C ASP A 130 36.66 -31.93 9.68
N GLN A 131 36.50 -32.53 8.49
CA GLN A 131 36.60 -31.86 7.19
C GLN A 131 35.21 -31.60 6.57
N SER A 132 34.14 -31.67 7.37
CA SER A 132 32.78 -31.44 6.91
C SER A 132 32.65 -30.06 6.23
N PRO A 133 31.94 -29.96 5.08
CA PRO A 133 31.75 -28.70 4.37
C PRO A 133 31.01 -27.65 5.21
N ASP A 134 31.28 -26.37 4.93
CA ASP A 134 30.68 -25.24 5.65
C ASP A 134 29.15 -25.28 5.69
N LEU A 135 28.49 -25.61 4.56
CA LEU A 135 27.03 -25.71 4.51
C LEU A 135 26.51 -26.84 5.41
N THR A 136 27.14 -28.02 5.37
CA THR A 136 26.75 -29.16 6.22
C THR A 136 26.89 -28.82 7.70
N ARG A 137 27.99 -28.18 8.10
CA ARG A 137 28.19 -27.70 9.49
C ARG A 137 27.08 -26.77 9.93
N LEU A 138 26.72 -25.82 9.06
CA LEU A 138 25.66 -24.86 9.33
C LEU A 138 24.30 -25.54 9.50
N LEU A 139 23.92 -26.42 8.58
CA LEU A 139 22.63 -27.10 8.62
C LEU A 139 22.50 -28.04 9.83
N TRP A 140 23.58 -28.73 10.22
CA TRP A 140 23.60 -29.55 11.44
C TRP A 140 23.41 -28.71 12.71
N GLU A 141 24.07 -27.56 12.80
CA GLU A 141 23.92 -26.71 13.98
C GLU A 141 22.51 -26.08 14.05
N ILE A 142 21.89 -25.75 12.90
CA ILE A 142 20.47 -25.35 12.84
C ILE A 142 19.57 -26.46 13.40
N GLU A 143 19.71 -27.70 12.92
CA GLU A 143 18.92 -28.84 13.38
C GLU A 143 19.11 -29.09 14.88
N LYS A 144 20.36 -29.04 15.36
CA LYS A 144 20.70 -29.21 16.78
C LYS A 144 20.13 -28.11 17.68
N SER A 145 19.97 -26.90 17.15
CA SER A 145 19.31 -25.76 17.82
C SER A 145 17.78 -25.79 17.76
N GLY A 146 17.19 -26.93 17.36
CA GLY A 146 15.73 -27.10 17.30
C GLY A 146 15.10 -26.63 15.98
N GLY A 147 15.92 -26.35 14.96
CA GLY A 147 15.44 -26.06 13.62
C GLY A 147 15.02 -27.31 12.83
N PRO A 148 14.62 -27.11 11.56
CA PRO A 148 14.25 -28.21 10.68
C PRO A 148 15.42 -29.17 10.43
N LYS A 149 15.11 -30.41 10.03
CA LYS A 149 16.14 -31.40 9.67
C LYS A 149 17.01 -30.89 8.52
N GLU A 150 18.33 -31.11 8.57
CA GLU A 150 19.27 -30.62 7.55
C GLU A 150 18.84 -30.96 6.12
N ARG A 151 18.33 -32.19 5.91
CA ARG A 151 17.90 -32.69 4.59
C ARG A 151 16.63 -32.04 4.06
N SER A 152 15.89 -31.34 4.91
CA SER A 152 14.66 -30.62 4.55
C SER A 152 14.89 -29.14 4.23
N ILE A 153 16.11 -28.65 4.46
CA ILE A 153 16.47 -27.25 4.24
C ILE A 153 17.17 -27.12 2.88
N TYR A 154 16.58 -26.31 2.00
CA TYR A 154 17.21 -25.88 0.77
C TYR A 154 17.97 -24.57 0.99
N ALA A 155 19.24 -24.51 0.59
CA ALA A 155 20.03 -23.28 0.60
C ALA A 155 20.13 -22.72 -0.83
N PRO A 156 19.58 -21.52 -1.11
CA PRO A 156 19.75 -20.86 -2.39
C PRO A 156 21.20 -20.48 -2.67
N LEU A 157 21.57 -20.36 -3.94
CA LEU A 157 22.95 -20.14 -4.39
C LEU A 157 23.55 -18.85 -3.82
N GLU A 158 22.75 -17.78 -3.78
CA GLU A 158 23.08 -16.48 -3.23
C GLU A 158 23.50 -16.55 -1.76
N VAL A 159 22.84 -17.39 -0.96
CA VAL A 159 23.21 -17.63 0.44
C VAL A 159 24.48 -18.47 0.51
N ILE A 160 24.56 -19.56 -0.27
CA ILE A 160 25.74 -20.43 -0.31
C ILE A 160 27.02 -19.64 -0.62
N ARG A 161 26.95 -18.68 -1.55
CA ARG A 161 28.09 -17.81 -1.92
C ARG A 161 28.61 -16.97 -0.75
N ARG A 162 27.75 -16.62 0.22
CA ARG A 162 28.10 -15.81 1.39
C ARG A 162 28.68 -16.64 2.54
N ILE A 163 28.31 -17.92 2.65
CA ILE A 163 28.64 -18.80 3.78
C ILE A 163 30.14 -18.75 4.14
N PRO A 164 31.09 -19.01 3.22
CA PRO A 164 32.49 -19.17 3.63
C PRO A 164 33.08 -17.92 4.28
N ARG A 165 32.71 -16.75 3.74
CA ARG A 165 33.17 -15.45 4.23
C ARG A 165 32.52 -15.11 5.58
N VAL A 166 31.20 -15.25 5.68
CA VAL A 166 30.44 -14.87 6.89
C VAL A 166 30.90 -15.71 8.09
N LEU A 167 31.05 -17.03 7.94
CA LEU A 167 31.50 -17.92 9.02
C LEU A 167 32.89 -17.55 9.55
N ARG A 168 33.85 -17.27 8.65
CA ARG A 168 35.24 -16.99 9.05
C ARG A 168 35.39 -15.59 9.64
N GLU A 169 34.77 -14.60 9.03
CA GLU A 169 34.86 -13.20 9.49
C GLU A 169 34.13 -12.97 10.82
N SER A 170 33.17 -13.82 11.20
CA SER A 170 32.45 -13.71 12.47
C SER A 170 33.06 -14.52 13.61
N GLY A 171 34.18 -15.22 13.37
CA GLY A 171 34.73 -16.15 14.34
C GLY A 171 33.77 -17.31 14.65
N TRP A 172 33.05 -17.78 13.63
CA TRP A 172 32.11 -18.91 13.68
C TRP A 172 30.87 -18.68 14.56
N LYS A 173 30.57 -17.42 14.89
CA LYS A 173 29.33 -17.01 15.56
C LYS A 173 28.44 -16.26 14.57
N ILE A 174 27.30 -16.83 14.24
CA ILE A 174 26.43 -16.31 13.17
C ILE A 174 24.98 -16.46 13.55
N THR A 175 24.11 -15.69 12.92
CA THR A 175 22.67 -15.94 12.91
C THR A 175 22.25 -16.45 11.54
N ALA A 176 21.48 -17.53 11.53
CA ALA A 176 20.91 -18.13 10.33
C ALA A 176 19.40 -17.91 10.30
N THR A 177 18.88 -17.45 9.17
CA THR A 177 17.43 -17.22 8.98
C THR A 177 16.86 -18.31 8.08
N VAL A 178 15.87 -19.04 8.60
CA VAL A 178 15.18 -20.11 7.87
C VAL A 178 13.73 -19.72 7.70
N ALA A 179 13.19 -19.88 6.50
CA ALA A 179 11.78 -19.65 6.20
C ALA A 179 11.11 -20.93 5.70
N LEU A 180 9.87 -21.16 6.10
CA LEU A 180 8.97 -22.14 5.50
C LEU A 180 8.31 -21.51 4.27
N VAL A 181 8.57 -22.07 3.10
CA VAL A 181 7.96 -21.64 1.84
C VAL A 181 7.32 -22.83 1.14
N PRO A 182 6.52 -22.64 0.08
CA PRO A 182 6.03 -23.77 -0.69
C PRO A 182 7.17 -24.65 -1.20
N GLY A 183 7.08 -25.93 -0.87
CA GLY A 183 8.11 -26.93 -1.18
C GLY A 183 9.07 -27.26 -0.03
N GLY A 184 9.02 -26.55 1.11
CA GLY A 184 9.78 -26.90 2.32
C GLY A 184 10.54 -25.73 2.94
N TYR A 185 11.55 -26.04 3.75
CA TYR A 185 12.33 -25.03 4.45
C TYR A 185 13.44 -24.47 3.54
N ARG A 186 13.70 -23.17 3.65
CA ARG A 186 14.81 -22.50 2.97
C ARG A 186 15.67 -21.73 3.94
N LEU A 187 16.98 -21.87 3.83
CA LEU A 187 17.92 -20.96 4.48
C LEU A 187 17.97 -19.67 3.65
N ILE A 188 17.30 -18.61 4.09
CA ILE A 188 17.11 -17.38 3.30
C ILE A 188 18.19 -16.32 3.57
N HIS A 189 18.81 -16.34 4.75
CA HIS A 189 19.81 -15.34 5.12
C HIS A 189 20.83 -15.87 6.15
N ILE A 190 22.03 -15.27 6.15
CA ILE A 190 23.08 -15.52 7.16
C ILE A 190 23.78 -14.21 7.52
N GLU A 191 24.04 -14.03 8.81
CA GLU A 191 24.51 -12.78 9.40
C GLU A 191 25.64 -13.03 10.40
N LYS A 192 26.50 -12.04 10.61
CA LYS A 192 27.58 -12.14 11.60
C LYS A 192 27.07 -11.80 12.98
N GLY A 193 27.51 -12.52 14.00
CA GLY A 193 27.12 -12.24 15.37
C GLY A 193 25.68 -12.66 15.65
N ASP A 194 25.09 -12.06 16.69
CA ASP A 194 23.72 -12.33 17.12
C ASP A 194 22.77 -11.24 16.63
N THR A 195 21.94 -11.57 15.64
CA THR A 195 20.86 -10.73 15.11
C THR A 195 19.49 -11.37 15.32
N ALA A 196 19.37 -12.35 16.25
CA ALA A 196 18.16 -13.15 16.39
C ALA A 196 16.92 -12.33 16.79
N SER A 197 17.11 -11.19 17.46
CA SER A 197 16.04 -10.27 17.84
C SER A 197 15.52 -9.40 16.69
N HIS A 198 16.24 -9.29 15.57
CA HIS A 198 15.85 -8.47 14.43
C HIS A 198 15.13 -9.33 13.41
N ILE A 199 13.87 -9.65 13.66
CA ILE A 199 13.07 -10.49 12.77
C ILE A 199 11.69 -9.87 12.58
N TYR A 200 11.48 -9.25 11.43
CA TYR A 200 10.27 -8.51 11.15
C TYR A 200 9.50 -9.07 9.96
N GLY A 201 8.18 -8.86 9.98
CA GLY A 201 7.29 -9.09 8.86
C GLY A 201 6.44 -7.85 8.60
N ALA A 202 5.95 -7.69 7.39
CA ALA A 202 5.07 -6.59 7.00
C ALA A 202 3.72 -7.12 6.55
N ALA A 203 2.64 -6.60 7.13
CA ALA A 203 1.28 -6.78 6.62
C ALA A 203 0.89 -5.54 5.82
N VAL A 204 0.43 -5.74 4.59
CA VAL A 204 0.11 -4.67 3.63
C VAL A 204 -1.36 -4.78 3.25
N ASP A 205 -2.11 -3.73 3.52
CA ASP A 205 -3.43 -3.51 2.93
C ASP A 205 -3.24 -2.71 1.63
N LEU A 206 -3.51 -3.35 0.50
CA LEU A 206 -3.41 -2.80 -0.85
C LEU A 206 -4.78 -2.28 -1.30
N GLY A 207 -5.17 -1.13 -0.77
CA GLY A 207 -6.37 -0.43 -1.19
C GLY A 207 -6.22 0.25 -2.55
N THR A 208 -7.36 0.53 -3.18
CA THR A 208 -7.42 1.28 -4.45
C THR A 208 -6.88 2.69 -4.26
N THR A 209 -7.22 3.38 -3.16
CA THR A 209 -6.83 4.77 -2.90
C THR A 209 -5.63 4.88 -1.96
N THR A 210 -5.60 4.06 -0.92
CA THR A 210 -4.61 4.12 0.16
C THR A 210 -3.99 2.75 0.33
N ILE A 211 -2.69 2.72 0.59
CA ILE A 211 -1.95 1.52 0.99
C ILE A 211 -1.51 1.74 2.44
N VAL A 212 -1.74 0.74 3.29
CA VAL A 212 -1.31 0.77 4.69
C VAL A 212 -0.37 -0.39 4.95
N VAL A 213 0.71 -0.14 5.70
CA VAL A 213 1.70 -1.14 6.08
C VAL A 213 1.83 -1.17 7.59
N TYR A 214 1.72 -2.37 8.17
CA TYR A 214 2.03 -2.66 9.56
C TYR A 214 3.29 -3.52 9.60
N ILE A 215 4.35 -3.03 10.25
CA ILE A 215 5.52 -3.86 10.52
C ILE A 215 5.37 -4.49 11.90
N ARG A 216 5.53 -5.80 11.97
CA ARG A 216 5.46 -6.58 13.20
C ARG A 216 6.78 -7.27 13.49
N ASN A 217 7.12 -7.38 14.77
CA ASN A 217 8.17 -8.27 15.24
C ASN A 217 7.64 -9.71 15.24
N LEU A 218 8.32 -10.60 14.52
CA LEU A 218 7.90 -12.00 14.39
C LEU A 218 8.29 -12.84 15.62
N ALA A 219 9.12 -12.31 16.53
CA ALA A 219 9.47 -13.00 17.77
C ALA A 219 8.36 -12.92 18.82
N ASP A 220 7.62 -11.80 18.88
CA ASP A 220 6.63 -11.52 19.93
C ASP A 220 5.27 -11.01 19.42
N GLY A 221 5.16 -10.67 18.13
CA GLY A 221 3.92 -10.28 17.47
C GLY A 221 3.60 -8.78 17.57
N HIS A 222 4.40 -7.98 18.29
CA HIS A 222 4.11 -6.56 18.49
C HIS A 222 4.23 -5.76 17.20
N ILE A 223 3.37 -4.76 17.04
CA ILE A 223 3.48 -3.76 15.96
C ILE A 223 4.64 -2.82 16.31
N MET A 224 5.62 -2.76 15.41
CA MET A 224 6.82 -1.92 15.54
C MET A 224 6.61 -0.55 14.92
N GLY A 225 5.91 -0.49 13.79
CA GLY A 225 5.66 0.73 13.04
C GLY A 225 4.51 0.58 12.07
N ILE A 226 3.86 1.70 11.79
CA ILE A 226 2.77 1.83 10.83
C ILE A 226 3.17 2.91 9.84
N GLY A 227 2.88 2.68 8.57
CA GLY A 227 3.11 3.63 7.49
C GLY A 227 1.97 3.55 6.49
N SER A 228 1.78 4.62 5.75
CA SER A 228 0.78 4.67 4.69
C SER A 228 1.30 5.38 3.47
N SER A 229 0.68 5.09 2.33
CA SER A 229 0.98 5.82 1.12
C SER A 229 -0.28 5.92 0.28
N TYR A 230 -0.44 7.04 -0.44
CA TYR A 230 -1.40 7.06 -1.50
C TYR A 230 -0.99 6.08 -2.58
N ASN A 231 -1.98 5.37 -3.11
CA ASN A 231 -1.75 4.48 -4.22
C ASN A 231 -1.45 5.31 -5.48
N HIS A 232 -0.19 5.30 -5.92
CA HIS A 232 0.31 6.10 -7.02
C HIS A 232 -0.31 5.70 -8.36
N GLN A 233 -0.99 4.55 -8.43
CA GLN A 233 -1.82 4.15 -9.56
C GLN A 233 -2.96 5.11 -9.84
N ILE A 234 -3.33 5.99 -8.90
CA ILE A 234 -4.30 7.07 -9.12
C ILE A 234 -3.94 7.94 -10.34
N SER A 235 -2.65 8.05 -10.67
CA SER A 235 -2.16 8.74 -11.89
C SER A 235 -2.55 8.07 -13.21
N CYS A 236 -2.99 6.80 -13.16
CA CYS A 236 -3.36 5.99 -14.31
C CYS A 236 -4.85 5.60 -14.31
N GLY A 237 -5.57 5.86 -13.21
CA GLY A 237 -6.99 5.59 -13.04
C GLY A 237 -7.39 5.73 -11.56
N GLU A 238 -8.46 6.45 -11.27
CA GLU A 238 -8.91 6.67 -9.89
C GLU A 238 -9.61 5.44 -9.31
N ASP A 239 -10.33 4.69 -10.15
CA ASP A 239 -11.02 3.46 -9.78
C ASP A 239 -10.38 2.22 -10.42
N ILE A 240 -10.90 1.05 -10.05
CA ILE A 240 -10.40 -0.23 -10.53
C ILE A 240 -10.63 -0.41 -12.04
N LEU A 241 -11.80 -0.03 -12.57
CA LEU A 241 -12.15 -0.24 -13.99
C LEU A 241 -11.30 0.60 -14.94
N SER A 242 -11.03 1.86 -14.57
CA SER A 242 -10.15 2.77 -15.31
C SER A 242 -8.72 2.25 -15.31
N ARG A 243 -8.23 1.67 -14.21
CA ARG A 243 -6.91 1.01 -14.17
C ARG A 243 -6.86 -0.22 -15.06
N VAL A 244 -7.90 -1.06 -15.10
CA VAL A 244 -7.95 -2.21 -16.02
C VAL A 244 -7.94 -1.74 -17.48
N THR A 245 -8.67 -0.68 -17.79
CA THR A 245 -8.68 -0.08 -19.15
C THR A 245 -7.31 0.46 -19.54
N PHE A 246 -6.62 1.11 -18.60
CA PHE A 246 -5.24 1.57 -18.79
C PHE A 246 -4.28 0.39 -18.99
N ALA A 247 -4.41 -0.69 -18.22
CA ALA A 247 -3.63 -1.90 -18.36
C ALA A 247 -3.82 -2.54 -19.75
N ARG A 248 -5.08 -2.66 -20.21
CA ARG A 248 -5.44 -3.17 -21.55
C ARG A 248 -4.80 -2.36 -22.68
N SER A 249 -4.56 -1.07 -22.46
CA SER A 249 -3.91 -0.17 -23.41
C SER A 249 -2.36 -0.27 -23.37
N GLY A 250 -1.80 -1.30 -22.74
CA GLY A 250 -0.36 -1.51 -22.58
C GLY A 250 0.24 -0.91 -21.31
N GLY A 251 -0.60 -0.43 -20.39
CA GLY A 251 -0.19 0.27 -19.17
C GLY A 251 0.15 -0.62 -17.96
N LEU A 252 0.05 -1.95 -18.08
CA LEU A 252 0.17 -2.88 -16.95
C LEU A 252 1.48 -2.73 -16.18
N GLN A 253 2.62 -2.69 -16.88
CA GLN A 253 3.94 -2.59 -16.22
C GLN A 253 4.09 -1.28 -15.45
N LYS A 254 3.52 -0.18 -15.95
CA LYS A 254 3.53 1.10 -15.24
C LYS A 254 2.67 1.03 -13.98
N LEU A 255 1.47 0.47 -14.07
CA LEU A 255 0.60 0.28 -12.91
C LEU A 255 1.24 -0.61 -11.84
N GLN A 256 1.91 -1.69 -12.27
CA GLN A 256 2.63 -2.60 -11.37
C GLN A 256 3.76 -1.87 -10.64
N SER A 257 4.59 -1.12 -11.37
CA SER A 257 5.65 -0.28 -10.78
C SER A 257 5.09 0.72 -9.78
N LEU A 258 3.99 1.39 -10.11
CA LEU A 258 3.36 2.38 -9.22
C LEU A 258 2.83 1.75 -7.93
N ALA A 259 2.25 0.55 -7.98
CA ALA A 259 1.83 -0.17 -6.78
C ALA A 259 3.03 -0.54 -5.90
N VAL A 260 4.10 -1.04 -6.51
CA VAL A 260 5.35 -1.38 -5.80
C VAL A 260 5.96 -0.14 -5.15
N ASP A 261 6.01 0.98 -5.87
CA ASP A 261 6.54 2.24 -5.36
C ASP A 261 5.71 2.75 -4.17
N SER A 262 4.38 2.62 -4.22
CA SER A 262 3.51 2.98 -3.08
C SER A 262 3.72 2.07 -1.87
N ILE A 263 3.82 0.75 -2.06
CA ILE A 263 4.13 -0.17 -0.96
C ILE A 263 5.53 0.14 -0.39
N ASN A 264 6.51 0.41 -1.25
CA ASN A 264 7.85 0.79 -0.82
C ASN A 264 7.87 2.11 -0.05
N ALA A 265 7.05 3.09 -0.42
CA ALA A 265 6.91 4.34 0.32
C ALA A 265 6.32 4.11 1.72
N ALA A 266 5.24 3.33 1.81
CA ALA A 266 4.61 2.98 3.09
C ALA A 266 5.54 2.14 3.98
N LEU A 267 6.29 1.19 3.40
CA LEU A 267 7.34 0.44 4.11
C LEU A 267 8.44 1.37 4.64
N THR A 268 8.91 2.34 3.85
CA THR A 268 9.91 3.31 4.31
C THR A 268 9.39 4.13 5.48
N GLU A 269 8.15 4.62 5.40
CA GLU A 269 7.56 5.38 6.50
C GLU A 269 7.44 4.52 7.78
N ALA A 270 6.90 3.31 7.66
CA ALA A 270 6.75 2.38 8.78
C ALA A 270 8.10 1.98 9.41
N SER A 271 9.12 1.73 8.58
CA SER A 271 10.46 1.38 9.06
C SER A 271 11.15 2.55 9.76
N ASN A 272 11.01 3.76 9.21
CA ASN A 272 11.58 4.97 9.80
C ASN A 272 10.93 5.31 11.15
N SER A 273 9.60 5.16 11.26
CA SER A 273 8.89 5.41 12.52
C SER A 273 9.23 4.38 13.61
N ALA A 274 9.51 3.13 13.21
CA ALA A 274 9.94 2.06 14.10
C ALA A 274 11.45 2.07 14.44
N GLY A 275 12.27 2.77 13.65
CA GLY A 275 13.73 2.75 13.78
C GLY A 275 14.35 1.40 13.41
N ILE A 276 13.79 0.70 12.42
CA ILE A 276 14.25 -0.62 11.96
C ILE A 276 14.76 -0.57 10.53
N ASP A 277 15.69 -1.45 10.19
CA ASP A 277 16.19 -1.61 8.82
C ASP A 277 15.24 -2.48 8.00
N ARG A 278 14.92 -2.05 6.77
CA ARG A 278 14.05 -2.80 5.85
C ARG A 278 14.62 -4.17 5.44
N GLU A 279 15.94 -4.32 5.54
CA GLU A 279 16.63 -5.59 5.30
C GLU A 279 16.29 -6.66 6.34
N ASP A 280 15.76 -6.26 7.51
CA ASP A 280 15.30 -7.19 8.54
C ASP A 280 13.81 -7.59 8.40
N ILE A 281 13.17 -7.19 7.31
CA ILE A 281 11.81 -7.62 6.95
C ILE A 281 11.91 -8.87 6.05
N TYR A 282 11.57 -10.03 6.62
CA TYR A 282 11.77 -11.35 5.98
C TYR A 282 10.50 -11.93 5.34
N GLU A 283 9.33 -11.40 5.70
CA GLU A 283 8.05 -11.83 5.18
C GLU A 283 7.14 -10.63 4.93
N VAL A 284 6.52 -10.58 3.76
CA VAL A 284 5.53 -9.56 3.40
C VAL A 284 4.25 -10.27 3.02
N VAL A 285 3.15 -9.88 3.65
CA VAL A 285 1.81 -10.39 3.41
C VAL A 285 0.97 -9.25 2.85
N VAL A 286 0.31 -9.47 1.71
CA VAL A 286 -0.53 -8.45 1.05
C VAL A 286 -1.97 -8.95 0.94
N ALA A 287 -2.88 -8.16 1.48
CA ALA A 287 -4.32 -8.26 1.28
C ALA A 287 -4.79 -7.08 0.40
N GLY A 288 -5.88 -7.27 -0.33
CA GLY A 288 -6.40 -6.28 -1.27
C GLY A 288 -7.30 -6.95 -2.30
N ASN A 289 -8.14 -6.15 -2.96
CA ASN A 289 -9.08 -6.68 -3.94
C ASN A 289 -8.35 -7.38 -5.11
N THR A 290 -9.07 -8.24 -5.81
CA THR A 290 -8.49 -9.17 -6.79
C THR A 290 -7.77 -8.45 -7.92
N ILE A 291 -8.32 -7.32 -8.41
CA ILE A 291 -7.68 -6.58 -9.51
C ILE A 291 -6.40 -5.91 -9.02
N MET A 292 -6.42 -5.32 -7.83
CA MET A 292 -5.24 -4.70 -7.22
C MET A 292 -4.09 -5.69 -7.05
N THR A 293 -4.38 -6.89 -6.55
CA THR A 293 -3.36 -7.95 -6.39
C THR A 293 -2.88 -8.52 -7.74
N HIS A 294 -3.74 -8.62 -8.76
CA HIS A 294 -3.31 -9.01 -10.11
C HIS A 294 -2.33 -7.98 -10.68
N ILE A 295 -2.65 -6.69 -10.58
CA ILE A 295 -1.79 -5.61 -11.06
C ILE A 295 -0.44 -5.61 -10.32
N LEU A 296 -0.43 -5.72 -8.98
CA LEU A 296 0.80 -5.80 -8.19
C LEU A 296 1.73 -6.94 -8.66
N MET A 297 1.12 -8.08 -8.99
CA MET A 297 1.83 -9.27 -9.45
C MET A 297 2.17 -9.24 -10.96
N GLY A 298 1.82 -8.16 -11.66
CA GLY A 298 2.01 -8.04 -13.12
C GLY A 298 1.18 -9.04 -13.92
N ILE A 299 0.07 -9.53 -13.35
CA ILE A 299 -0.89 -10.40 -14.01
C ILE A 299 -1.90 -9.52 -14.73
N ASP A 300 -2.13 -9.76 -16.01
CA ASP A 300 -3.04 -8.95 -16.83
C ASP A 300 -4.51 -9.08 -16.36
N PRO A 301 -5.14 -7.98 -15.88
CA PRO A 301 -6.53 -8.02 -15.42
C PRO A 301 -7.54 -7.75 -16.55
N ALA A 302 -7.12 -7.55 -17.80
CA ALA A 302 -7.97 -7.02 -18.88
C ALA A 302 -9.31 -7.77 -19.07
N TYR A 303 -9.32 -9.09 -18.89
CA TYR A 303 -10.52 -9.93 -19.11
C TYR A 303 -11.39 -10.10 -17.85
N MET A 304 -10.98 -9.56 -16.71
CA MET A 304 -11.75 -9.65 -15.46
C MET A 304 -13.00 -8.77 -15.47
N ILE A 305 -12.99 -7.72 -16.31
CA ILE A 305 -14.11 -6.78 -16.47
C ILE A 305 -15.00 -7.12 -17.67
N GLU A 306 -14.71 -8.21 -18.37
CA GLU A 306 -15.51 -8.70 -19.50
C GLU A 306 -16.29 -9.94 -19.07
N GLU A 307 -17.55 -10.04 -19.50
CA GLU A 307 -18.36 -11.22 -19.23
C GLU A 307 -17.63 -12.49 -19.73
N PRO A 308 -17.47 -13.54 -18.90
CA PRO A 308 -18.17 -13.82 -17.63
C PRO A 308 -17.39 -13.49 -16.34
N TYR A 309 -16.57 -12.44 -16.35
CA TYR A 309 -15.88 -11.84 -15.20
C TYR A 309 -14.98 -12.81 -14.43
N VAL A 310 -13.95 -13.33 -15.11
CA VAL A 310 -13.14 -14.45 -14.60
C VAL A 310 -11.74 -13.97 -14.19
N PRO A 311 -11.34 -14.08 -12.91
CA PRO A 311 -9.97 -13.83 -12.48
C PRO A 311 -9.02 -14.90 -13.01
N VAL A 312 -7.78 -14.52 -13.30
CA VAL A 312 -6.72 -15.46 -13.71
C VAL A 312 -6.44 -16.46 -12.61
N VAL A 313 -6.43 -15.99 -11.36
CA VAL A 313 -6.11 -16.81 -10.20
C VAL A 313 -6.89 -16.37 -8.96
N ARG A 314 -7.37 -17.36 -8.20
CA ARG A 314 -8.09 -17.18 -6.92
C ARG A 314 -7.37 -17.78 -5.71
N ARG A 315 -6.41 -18.68 -5.96
CA ARG A 315 -5.59 -19.24 -4.88
C ARG A 315 -4.57 -18.22 -4.42
N TYR A 316 -4.08 -18.38 -3.19
CA TYR A 316 -2.96 -17.59 -2.69
C TYR A 316 -1.76 -17.70 -3.65
N LEU A 317 -0.99 -16.62 -3.74
CA LEU A 317 0.24 -16.58 -4.51
C LEU A 317 1.43 -16.37 -3.59
N THR A 318 2.57 -16.91 -3.99
CA THR A 318 3.83 -16.56 -3.33
C THR A 318 4.98 -16.44 -4.33
N THR A 319 5.90 -15.54 -4.01
CA THR A 319 7.14 -15.32 -4.74
C THR A 319 8.17 -14.67 -3.82
N ALA A 320 9.42 -14.51 -4.27
CA ALA A 320 10.35 -13.61 -3.60
C ALA A 320 9.87 -12.15 -3.76
N ALA A 321 9.89 -11.37 -2.69
CA ALA A 321 9.44 -9.97 -2.67
C ALA A 321 10.23 -9.10 -3.67
N GLN A 322 11.54 -9.32 -3.75
CA GLN A 322 12.42 -8.62 -4.68
C GLN A 322 12.08 -8.88 -6.16
N ARG A 323 11.45 -10.02 -6.48
CA ARG A 323 11.07 -10.35 -7.87
C ARG A 323 10.08 -9.35 -8.45
N ILE A 324 9.24 -8.75 -7.61
CA ILE A 324 8.27 -7.73 -8.03
C ILE A 324 8.76 -6.30 -7.73
N GLY A 325 9.94 -6.13 -7.10
CA GLY A 325 10.55 -4.84 -6.81
C GLY A 325 10.31 -4.29 -5.39
N LEU A 326 9.82 -5.11 -4.45
CA LEU A 326 9.73 -4.69 -3.05
C LEU A 326 11.13 -4.62 -2.42
N GLY A 327 11.46 -3.47 -1.83
CA GLY A 327 12.75 -3.21 -1.17
C GLY A 327 12.78 -3.73 0.26
N VAL A 328 12.77 -5.05 0.44
CA VAL A 328 12.93 -5.71 1.75
C VAL A 328 14.12 -6.67 1.68
N GLY A 329 14.39 -7.36 2.78
CA GLY A 329 15.49 -8.31 2.89
C GLY A 329 15.66 -9.25 1.68
N GLU A 330 16.90 -9.61 1.41
CA GLU A 330 17.20 -10.63 0.39
C GLU A 330 16.46 -11.94 0.69
N ASN A 331 15.89 -12.54 -0.36
CA ASN A 331 15.13 -13.79 -0.28
C ASN A 331 13.87 -13.76 0.59
N SER A 332 13.40 -12.56 0.99
CA SER A 332 12.15 -12.41 1.73
C SER A 332 10.95 -12.92 0.92
N GLY A 333 10.05 -13.60 1.61
CA GLY A 333 8.81 -14.11 1.03
C GLY A 333 7.79 -13.00 0.83
N LEU A 334 7.09 -13.05 -0.30
CA LEU A 334 5.85 -12.32 -0.52
C LEU A 334 4.70 -13.33 -0.57
N PHE A 335 3.67 -13.11 0.22
CA PHE A 335 2.43 -13.86 0.23
C PHE A 335 1.28 -12.93 -0.15
N ILE A 336 0.51 -13.30 -1.17
CA ILE A 336 -0.71 -12.61 -1.56
C ILE A 336 -1.89 -13.45 -1.09
N PHE A 337 -2.82 -12.83 -0.39
CA PHE A 337 -4.07 -13.47 0.03
C PHE A 337 -4.79 -14.11 -1.18
N PRO A 338 -5.55 -15.20 -0.96
CA PRO A 338 -6.46 -15.72 -1.98
C PRO A 338 -7.55 -14.70 -2.32
N ALA A 339 -8.29 -14.96 -3.40
CA ALA A 339 -9.43 -14.17 -3.83
C ALA A 339 -10.67 -15.05 -4.01
N VAL A 340 -11.86 -14.49 -3.82
CA VAL A 340 -13.13 -15.19 -3.96
C VAL A 340 -13.66 -15.06 -5.39
N SER A 341 -13.65 -13.84 -5.92
CA SER A 341 -14.11 -13.50 -7.26
C SER A 341 -13.21 -12.43 -7.92
N ASP A 342 -13.62 -11.94 -9.07
CA ASP A 342 -13.10 -10.77 -9.79
C ASP A 342 -13.03 -9.47 -8.97
N PHE A 343 -14.01 -9.20 -8.09
CA PHE A 343 -14.06 -7.98 -7.27
C PHE A 343 -13.93 -8.25 -5.77
N ILE A 344 -14.17 -9.48 -5.30
CA ILE A 344 -13.97 -9.86 -3.89
C ILE A 344 -12.59 -10.52 -3.73
N GLY A 345 -11.65 -9.78 -3.16
CA GLY A 345 -10.26 -10.20 -3.01
C GLY A 345 -9.87 -10.59 -1.59
N GLY A 346 -8.58 -10.42 -1.32
CA GLY A 346 -7.95 -10.83 -0.08
C GLY A 346 -8.18 -9.89 1.09
N ASP A 347 -8.54 -8.64 0.80
CA ASP A 347 -9.03 -7.64 1.77
C ASP A 347 -10.25 -8.16 2.53
N ILE A 348 -11.28 -8.59 1.81
CA ILE A 348 -12.51 -9.11 2.44
C ILE A 348 -12.25 -10.41 3.19
N ILE A 349 -11.33 -11.25 2.70
CA ILE A 349 -10.92 -12.45 3.44
C ILE A 349 -10.19 -12.06 4.74
N ALA A 350 -9.34 -11.03 4.70
CA ALA A 350 -8.69 -10.51 5.90
C ALA A 350 -9.71 -9.97 6.90
N ASP A 351 -10.76 -9.27 6.46
CA ASP A 351 -11.84 -8.79 7.33
C ASP A 351 -12.66 -9.91 7.96
N ILE A 352 -12.96 -10.96 7.21
CA ILE A 352 -13.65 -12.16 7.73
C ILE A 352 -12.81 -12.82 8.83
N LEU A 353 -11.50 -12.95 8.62
CA LEU A 353 -10.58 -13.49 9.63
C LEU A 353 -10.47 -12.55 10.83
N ALA A 354 -10.39 -11.25 10.58
CA ALA A 354 -10.22 -10.24 11.62
C ALA A 354 -11.46 -10.10 12.52
N SER A 355 -12.65 -10.30 11.96
CA SER A 355 -13.91 -10.24 12.69
C SER A 355 -14.24 -11.51 13.49
N GLY A 356 -13.54 -12.62 13.23
CA GLY A 356 -13.90 -13.93 13.80
C GLY A 356 -15.20 -14.51 13.22
N MET A 357 -15.68 -13.96 12.11
CA MET A 357 -16.94 -14.37 11.46
C MET A 357 -16.86 -15.82 10.94
N ALA A 358 -15.67 -16.27 10.56
CA ALA A 358 -15.42 -17.64 10.09
C ALA A 358 -15.48 -18.69 11.20
N GLU A 359 -15.40 -18.29 12.47
CA GLU A 359 -15.43 -19.15 13.63
C GLU A 359 -16.77 -19.10 14.37
N SER A 360 -17.55 -18.05 14.15
CA SER A 360 -18.83 -17.79 14.82
C SER A 360 -19.99 -18.62 14.26
N GLU A 361 -20.88 -19.11 15.13
CA GLU A 361 -22.17 -19.68 14.72
C GLU A 361 -23.24 -18.60 14.42
N GLU A 362 -23.04 -17.38 14.93
CA GLU A 362 -24.01 -16.29 14.78
C GLU A 362 -24.00 -15.71 13.36
N ILE A 363 -25.20 -15.51 12.80
CA ILE A 363 -25.34 -14.82 11.52
C ILE A 363 -24.97 -13.35 11.71
N SER A 364 -23.90 -12.96 11.06
CA SER A 364 -23.33 -11.61 11.12
C SER A 364 -23.38 -10.94 9.76
N LEU A 365 -23.42 -9.60 9.77
CA LEU A 365 -23.30 -8.77 8.59
C LEU A 365 -22.03 -7.94 8.72
N LEU A 366 -21.02 -8.27 7.90
CA LEU A 366 -19.81 -7.48 7.75
C LEU A 366 -19.99 -6.54 6.56
N ILE A 367 -19.63 -5.28 6.76
CA ILE A 367 -19.71 -4.24 5.73
C ILE A 367 -18.35 -3.56 5.71
N ASP A 368 -17.62 -3.72 4.60
CA ASP A 368 -16.42 -2.95 4.30
C ASP A 368 -16.82 -1.76 3.41
N ILE A 369 -16.47 -0.56 3.85
CA ILE A 369 -16.82 0.69 3.20
C ILE A 369 -15.53 1.37 2.76
N GLY A 370 -15.15 1.14 1.50
CA GLY A 370 -14.06 1.82 0.84
C GLY A 370 -14.51 2.48 -0.45
N THR A 371 -13.58 2.54 -1.42
CA THR A 371 -13.89 2.97 -2.80
C THR A 371 -14.93 2.04 -3.45
N ASN A 372 -14.92 0.77 -3.04
CA ASN A 372 -16.00 -0.17 -3.28
C ASN A 372 -16.80 -0.36 -1.98
N PHE A 373 -18.03 -0.86 -2.14
CA PHE A 373 -18.85 -1.30 -1.02
C PHE A 373 -18.97 -2.81 -1.07
N GLU A 374 -18.35 -3.48 -0.10
CA GLU A 374 -18.34 -4.94 0.01
C GLU A 374 -19.13 -5.37 1.24
N VAL A 375 -19.98 -6.37 1.07
CA VAL A 375 -20.81 -6.92 2.14
C VAL A 375 -20.61 -8.42 2.21
N VAL A 376 -20.49 -8.93 3.44
CA VAL A 376 -20.50 -10.36 3.74
C VAL A 376 -21.62 -10.65 4.74
N LEU A 377 -22.49 -11.60 4.40
CA LEU A 377 -23.56 -12.09 5.28
C LEU A 377 -23.36 -13.58 5.50
N GLY A 378 -23.32 -14.01 6.77
CA GLY A 378 -23.16 -15.43 7.07
C GLY A 378 -22.58 -15.72 8.45
N ASN A 379 -22.02 -16.91 8.57
CA ASN A 379 -21.39 -17.46 9.76
C ASN A 379 -20.34 -18.51 9.34
N ARG A 380 -19.85 -19.34 10.28
CA ARG A 380 -18.86 -20.39 9.99
C ARG A 380 -19.31 -21.47 8.99
N ASP A 381 -20.61 -21.68 8.81
CA ASP A 381 -21.15 -22.77 7.99
C ASP A 381 -21.41 -22.32 6.54
N TRP A 382 -21.79 -21.06 6.34
CA TRP A 382 -22.05 -20.48 5.02
C TRP A 382 -21.81 -18.97 5.02
N MET A 383 -21.37 -18.44 3.88
CA MET A 383 -21.22 -17.00 3.67
C MET A 383 -21.66 -16.63 2.25
N PHE A 384 -22.38 -15.53 2.13
CA PHE A 384 -22.62 -14.83 0.88
C PHE A 384 -21.88 -13.52 0.88
N THR A 385 -21.38 -13.13 -0.29
CA THR A 385 -20.71 -11.84 -0.46
C THR A 385 -21.16 -11.18 -1.74
N CYS A 386 -21.22 -9.85 -1.72
CA CYS A 386 -21.41 -9.03 -2.90
C CYS A 386 -20.55 -7.77 -2.81
N ALA A 387 -20.18 -7.25 -3.98
CA ALA A 387 -19.55 -5.95 -4.13
C ALA A 387 -20.47 -5.05 -4.95
N GLY A 388 -20.46 -3.76 -4.64
CA GLY A 388 -21.11 -2.72 -5.41
C GLY A 388 -20.25 -1.46 -5.47
N ALA A 389 -20.49 -0.61 -6.46
CA ALA A 389 -19.89 0.71 -6.48
C ALA A 389 -20.60 1.58 -5.42
N ALA A 390 -19.87 2.01 -4.40
CA ALA A 390 -20.38 3.00 -3.43
C ALA A 390 -20.54 4.39 -4.08
N GLY A 391 -19.62 4.72 -5.01
CA GLY A 391 -19.43 6.07 -5.53
C GLY A 391 -18.77 7.00 -4.52
N PRO A 392 -18.16 8.12 -4.93
CA PRO A 392 -17.34 8.94 -4.05
C PRO A 392 -18.16 9.85 -3.12
N ALA A 393 -19.45 9.60 -2.92
CA ALA A 393 -20.31 10.45 -2.11
C ALA A 393 -19.85 10.52 -0.64
N LEU A 394 -19.51 9.37 -0.04
CA LEU A 394 -18.96 9.28 1.32
C LEU A 394 -17.50 9.76 1.40
N GLU A 395 -16.79 9.80 0.27
CA GLU A 395 -15.44 10.38 0.16
C GLU A 395 -15.47 11.91 -0.13
N GLY A 396 -16.67 12.51 -0.23
CA GLY A 396 -16.88 13.95 -0.46
C GLY A 396 -16.77 14.40 -1.92
N GLY A 397 -16.78 13.48 -2.89
CA GLY A 397 -16.60 13.76 -4.32
C GLY A 397 -17.83 14.32 -5.05
N GLU A 398 -19.03 13.89 -4.67
CA GLU A 398 -20.30 14.30 -5.31
C GLU A 398 -21.07 15.37 -4.54
N VAL A 399 -20.50 15.91 -3.46
CA VAL A 399 -21.14 16.91 -2.60
C VAL A 399 -20.40 18.24 -2.75
N LEU A 400 -21.13 19.34 -2.97
CA LEU A 400 -20.56 20.68 -3.20
C LEU A 400 -19.50 21.07 -2.14
N PHE A 401 -19.88 20.95 -0.87
CA PHE A 401 -19.00 21.16 0.28
C PHE A 401 -18.39 19.86 0.82
N GLY A 402 -18.52 18.77 0.08
CA GLY A 402 -17.88 17.49 0.40
C GLY A 402 -16.37 17.61 0.38
N MET A 403 -15.72 16.96 1.34
CA MET A 403 -14.28 16.80 1.38
C MET A 403 -13.91 15.51 2.12
N ARG A 404 -12.68 15.03 1.94
CA ARG A 404 -12.15 13.93 2.76
C ARG A 404 -12.05 14.34 4.23
N ALA A 405 -12.02 13.35 5.12
CA ALA A 405 -11.83 13.51 6.56
C ALA A 405 -10.42 14.06 6.88
N ASN A 406 -10.25 15.37 6.75
CA ASN A 406 -9.01 16.12 6.96
C ASN A 406 -9.24 17.27 7.97
N PRO A 407 -8.19 17.90 8.52
CA PRO A 407 -8.33 19.00 9.48
C PRO A 407 -9.20 20.16 8.97
N GLY A 408 -10.27 20.44 9.71
CA GLY A 408 -11.33 21.39 9.34
C GLY A 408 -12.50 20.79 8.56
N ALA A 409 -12.52 19.48 8.27
CA ALA A 409 -13.73 18.80 7.83
C ALA A 409 -14.70 18.67 9.01
N ILE A 410 -15.98 18.93 8.77
CA ILE A 410 -17.05 18.68 9.73
C ILE A 410 -17.29 17.17 9.76
N GLU A 411 -17.01 16.54 10.91
CA GLU A 411 -17.11 15.09 11.15
C GLU A 411 -18.40 14.69 11.88
N ARG A 412 -19.07 15.66 12.51
CA ARG A 412 -20.31 15.43 13.25
C ARG A 412 -21.19 16.64 13.20
N ILE A 413 -22.47 16.42 12.92
CA ILE A 413 -23.51 17.45 12.96
C ILE A 413 -24.64 16.95 13.86
N THR A 414 -25.14 17.82 14.73
CA THR A 414 -26.35 17.58 15.54
C THR A 414 -27.29 18.76 15.35
N ILE A 415 -28.52 18.50 14.95
CA ILE A 415 -29.55 19.53 14.74
C ILE A 415 -30.58 19.38 15.85
N ASP A 416 -30.83 20.45 16.60
CA ASP A 416 -31.89 20.48 17.59
C ASP A 416 -33.26 20.37 16.88
N PRO A 417 -34.10 19.37 17.21
CA PRO A 417 -35.33 19.10 16.46
C PRO A 417 -36.43 20.15 16.68
N VAL A 418 -36.31 21.02 17.69
CA VAL A 418 -37.29 22.05 18.02
C VAL A 418 -36.84 23.41 17.50
N THR A 419 -35.61 23.81 17.79
CA THR A 419 -35.07 25.11 17.41
C THR A 419 -34.48 25.11 16.01
N LEU A 420 -34.20 23.92 15.45
CA LEU A 420 -33.52 23.71 14.16
C LEU A 420 -32.10 24.28 14.12
N VAL A 421 -31.51 24.59 15.28
CA VAL A 421 -30.15 25.12 15.38
C VAL A 421 -29.15 23.96 15.22
N PRO A 422 -28.23 24.03 14.25
CA PRO A 422 -27.18 23.04 14.10
C PRO A 422 -26.01 23.31 15.06
N SER A 423 -25.39 22.24 15.54
CA SER A 423 -24.09 22.22 16.19
C SER A 423 -23.19 21.22 15.46
N PHE A 424 -21.88 21.47 15.43
CA PHE A 424 -20.94 20.63 14.70
C PHE A 424 -19.58 20.54 15.39
N SER A 425 -18.86 19.44 15.16
CA SER A 425 -17.43 19.32 15.45
C SER A 425 -16.63 19.22 14.16
N THR A 426 -15.36 19.59 14.22
CA THR A 426 -14.44 19.49 13.09
C THR A 426 -13.18 18.74 13.50
N ILE A 427 -12.59 18.00 12.56
CA ILE A 427 -11.32 17.33 12.77
C ILE A 427 -10.26 18.38 13.16
N HIS A 428 -9.57 18.13 14.28
CA HIS A 428 -8.58 19.01 14.90
C HIS A 428 -9.11 20.39 15.35
N ASN A 429 -10.43 20.55 15.53
CA ASN A 429 -11.05 21.81 15.96
C ASN A 429 -10.66 23.03 15.12
N GLN A 430 -10.39 22.84 13.82
CA GLN A 430 -10.08 23.93 12.91
C GLN A 430 -11.35 24.59 12.35
N LYS A 431 -11.23 25.79 11.77
CA LYS A 431 -12.34 26.44 11.07
C LYS A 431 -12.88 25.50 9.97
N PRO A 432 -14.21 25.32 9.84
CA PRO A 432 -14.78 24.39 8.88
C PRO A 432 -14.42 24.77 7.44
N LYS A 433 -13.97 23.78 6.67
CA LYS A 433 -13.59 23.87 5.25
C LYS A 433 -14.52 23.07 4.33
N GLY A 434 -15.31 22.16 4.90
CA GLY A 434 -16.22 21.27 4.20
C GLY A 434 -16.79 20.20 5.14
N ILE A 435 -17.49 19.22 4.59
CA ILE A 435 -18.18 18.14 5.29
C ILE A 435 -17.59 16.81 4.80
N CYS A 436 -17.16 15.93 5.70
CA CYS A 436 -16.77 14.56 5.33
C CYS A 436 -17.96 13.60 5.40
N GLY A 437 -17.72 12.34 5.03
CA GLY A 437 -18.74 11.27 5.02
C GLY A 437 -19.41 11.04 6.37
#